data_AF-M9R5F4-F1
#
_entry.id   AF-M9R5F4-F1
#
_cell.length_a   1.000
_cell.length_b   1.000
_cell.length_c   1.000
_cell.angle_alpha   90.00
_cell.angle_beta   90.00
_cell.angle_gamma   90.00
#
_symmetry.space_group_name_H-M   'P 1'
#
loop_
_entity.id
_entity.type
_entity.pdbx_description
1 polymer ?
#
loop_
_entity_poly.entity_id
_entity_poly.type
_entity_poly.pdbx_seq_one_letter_code
_entity_poly.pdbx_strand_id
1 'polypeptide(L)'
;MKNDRPVTRAQTTDEQKGLILSILADMAESDDLKSYTDHVGFDVSALSGSKDLPAAWVAHYWLGQGTYDVDRATMDLLTWPPIARRVFELQQCLAK
;
A
#
# COMPACT_ATOMS: atom_id res chain seq x y z
N MET A 1 13.39 -32.25 -11.77
CA MET A 1 12.67 -30.99 -12.07
C MET A 1 13.41 -29.87 -11.38
N LYS A 2 14.03 -28.93 -12.11
CA LYS A 2 14.66 -27.75 -11.49
C LYS A 2 13.52 -26.83 -11.06
N ASN A 3 13.48 -26.48 -9.76
CA ASN A 3 12.53 -25.50 -9.25
C ASN A 3 13.00 -24.11 -9.72
N ASP A 4 12.64 -23.74 -10.94
CA ASP A 4 12.74 -22.37 -11.41
C ASP A 4 11.56 -21.58 -10.85
N ARG A 5 11.55 -21.37 -9.51
CA ARG A 5 10.76 -20.26 -8.97
C ARG A 5 11.36 -19.00 -9.61
N PRO A 6 10.54 -18.11 -10.20
CA PRO A 6 11.07 -16.86 -10.73
C PRO A 6 11.78 -16.15 -9.58
N VAL A 7 13.08 -15.90 -9.75
CA VAL A 7 13.83 -15.04 -8.84
C VAL A 7 13.34 -13.64 -9.11
N THR A 8 12.26 -13.23 -8.46
CA THR A 8 11.82 -11.85 -8.47
C THR A 8 12.97 -11.04 -7.90
N ARG A 9 13.61 -10.21 -8.72
CA ARG A 9 14.71 -9.34 -8.27
C ARG A 9 14.23 -8.56 -7.05
N ALA A 10 15.09 -8.47 -6.03
CA ALA A 10 14.81 -7.60 -4.89
C ALA A 10 14.55 -6.17 -5.40
N GLN A 11 13.40 -5.61 -5.04
CA GLN A 11 13.00 -4.27 -5.46
C GLN A 11 14.03 -3.25 -4.98
N THR A 12 14.37 -2.30 -5.83
CA THR A 12 15.18 -1.14 -5.47
C THR A 12 14.37 -0.20 -4.56
N THR A 13 15.07 0.65 -3.81
CA THR A 13 14.43 1.66 -2.95
C THR A 13 13.42 2.53 -3.70
N ASP A 14 13.73 2.92 -4.94
CA ASP A 14 12.83 3.78 -5.72
C ASP A 14 11.59 3.03 -6.20
N GLU A 15 11.71 1.74 -6.55
CA GLU A 15 10.57 0.89 -6.87
C GLU A 15 9.66 0.69 -5.64
N GLN A 16 10.23 0.50 -4.45
CA GLN A 16 9.46 0.38 -3.21
C GLN A 16 8.65 1.65 -2.92
N LYS A 17 9.30 2.82 -3.00
CA LYS A 17 8.61 4.11 -2.85
C LYS A 17 7.52 4.29 -3.89
N GLY A 18 7.81 3.93 -5.14
CA GLY A 18 6.85 4.02 -6.24
C GLY A 18 5.58 3.21 -5.99
N LEU A 19 5.72 1.98 -5.50
CA LEU A 19 4.58 1.12 -5.14
C LEU A 19 3.76 1.68 -3.97
N ILE A 20 4.43 2.17 -2.93
CA ILE A 20 3.74 2.78 -1.78
C ILE A 20 2.98 4.05 -2.19
N LEU A 21 3.57 4.86 -3.07
CA LEU A 21 2.96 6.08 -3.60
C LEU A 21 1.82 5.78 -4.59
N SER A 22 1.88 4.69 -5.35
CA SER A 22 0.79 4.34 -6.26
C SER A 22 -0.49 4.00 -5.49
N ILE A 23 -0.37 3.29 -4.36
CA ILE A 23 -1.53 3.03 -3.47
C ILE A 23 -2.14 4.36 -2.99
N LEU A 24 -1.30 5.32 -2.57
CA LEU A 24 -1.78 6.64 -2.16
C LEU A 24 -2.48 7.38 -3.30
N ALA A 25 -1.92 7.33 -4.51
CA ALA A 25 -2.49 7.98 -5.69
C ALA A 25 -3.87 7.41 -6.02
N ASP A 26 -4.01 6.08 -6.05
CA ASP A 26 -5.28 5.39 -6.31
C ASP A 26 -6.34 5.79 -5.27
N MET A 27 -5.94 5.92 -4.00
CA MET A 27 -6.85 6.33 -2.93
C MET A 27 -7.18 7.83 -2.98
N ALA A 28 -6.25 8.68 -3.41
CA ALA A 28 -6.49 10.11 -3.57
C ALA A 28 -7.40 10.44 -4.76
N GLU A 29 -7.44 9.59 -5.78
CA GLU A 29 -8.42 9.67 -6.87
C GLU A 29 -9.82 9.17 -6.45
N SER A 30 -9.90 8.45 -5.32
CA SER A 30 -11.17 8.05 -4.71
C SER A 30 -11.63 9.05 -3.64
N ASP A 31 -12.94 9.13 -3.41
CA ASP A 31 -13.50 9.93 -2.31
C ASP A 31 -13.22 9.32 -0.91
N ASP A 32 -12.51 8.19 -0.85
CA ASP A 32 -12.30 7.38 0.35
C ASP A 32 -10.94 7.60 1.03
N LEU A 33 -10.10 8.52 0.53
CA LEU A 33 -8.75 8.76 1.05
C LEU A 33 -8.71 8.91 2.57
N LYS A 34 -9.63 9.70 3.14
CA LYS A 34 -9.70 9.88 4.60
C LYS A 34 -9.98 8.56 5.33
N SER A 35 -10.95 7.79 4.85
CA SER A 35 -11.29 6.51 5.47
C SER A 35 -10.12 5.52 5.39
N TYR A 36 -9.35 5.57 4.31
CA TYR A 36 -8.18 4.73 4.16
C TYR A 36 -7.04 5.16 5.08
N THR A 37 -6.75 6.47 5.19
CA THR A 37 -5.74 6.98 6.13
C THR A 37 -6.07 6.62 7.57
N ASP A 38 -7.34 6.68 7.96
CA ASP A 38 -7.80 6.26 9.29
C ASP A 38 -7.59 4.75 9.50
N HIS A 39 -7.86 3.92 8.47
CA HIS A 39 -7.68 2.47 8.53
C HIS A 39 -6.22 2.07 8.79
N VAL A 40 -5.28 2.71 8.10
CA VAL A 40 -3.84 2.38 8.22
C VAL A 40 -3.16 3.07 9.42
N GLY A 41 -3.93 3.86 10.19
CA GLY A 41 -3.44 4.62 11.33
C GLY A 41 -2.49 5.76 10.95
N PHE A 42 -2.69 6.39 9.79
CA PHE A 42 -1.90 7.53 9.34
C PHE A 42 -2.57 8.85 9.75
N ASP A 43 -1.90 9.63 10.61
CA ASP A 43 -2.43 10.91 11.09
C ASP A 43 -2.16 12.05 10.10
N VAL A 44 -3.14 12.33 9.25
CA VAL A 44 -3.08 13.46 8.31
C VAL A 44 -3.07 14.83 8.99
N SER A 45 -3.53 14.93 10.24
CA SER A 45 -3.58 16.22 10.97
C SER A 45 -2.20 16.69 11.41
N ALA A 46 -1.23 15.78 11.47
CA ALA A 46 0.17 16.09 11.75
C ALA A 46 0.90 16.78 10.58
N LEU A 47 0.27 16.85 9.39
CA LEU A 47 0.86 17.46 8.20
C LEU A 47 0.72 18.97 8.21
N SER A 48 1.78 19.67 7.80
CA SER A 48 1.75 21.13 7.62
C SER A 48 1.05 21.56 6.32
N GLY A 49 0.83 20.62 5.40
CA GLY A 49 0.05 20.83 4.18
C GLY A 49 0.07 19.62 3.24
N SER A 50 -0.77 19.64 2.20
CA SER A 50 -0.94 18.53 1.26
C SER A 50 0.33 18.16 0.49
N LYS A 51 1.24 19.12 0.27
CA LYS A 51 2.54 18.88 -0.38
C LYS A 51 3.46 17.94 0.41
N ASP A 52 3.26 17.82 1.72
CA ASP A 52 4.09 16.99 2.60
C ASP A 52 3.57 15.54 2.63
N LEU A 53 2.34 15.31 2.17
CA LEU A 53 1.67 14.01 2.22
C LEU A 53 2.47 12.90 1.53
N PRO A 54 2.99 13.03 0.29
CA PRO A 54 3.72 11.94 -0.34
C PRO A 54 4.96 11.51 0.45
N ALA A 55 5.72 12.49 0.98
CA ALA A 55 6.92 12.21 1.74
C ALA A 55 6.61 11.57 3.11
N ALA A 56 5.60 12.10 3.81
CA ALA A 56 5.15 11.55 5.09
C ALA A 56 4.54 10.15 4.93
N TRP A 57 3.78 9.92 3.86
CA TRP A 57 3.19 8.62 3.54
C TRP A 57 4.26 7.56 3.32
N VAL A 58 5.28 7.85 2.52
CA VAL A 58 6.42 6.95 2.32
C VAL A 58 7.15 6.70 3.65
N ALA A 59 7.30 7.73 4.50
CA ALA A 59 7.93 7.57 5.82
C ALA A 59 7.14 6.68 6.79
N HIS A 60 5.81 6.60 6.68
CA HIS A 60 4.95 5.71 7.48
C HIS A 60 5.31 4.22 7.35
N TYR A 61 5.88 3.85 6.21
CA TYR A 61 6.32 2.49 5.89
C TYR A 61 7.85 2.34 5.93
N TRP A 62 8.60 3.29 6.49
CA TRP A 62 10.06 3.22 6.50
C TRP A 62 10.57 2.22 7.54
N LEU A 63 11.42 1.28 7.11
CA LEU A 63 12.06 0.28 7.98
C LEU A 63 13.47 0.69 8.44
N GLY A 64 14.04 1.75 7.86
CA GLY A 64 15.43 2.15 8.07
C GLY A 64 16.32 1.89 6.85
N GLN A 65 17.50 2.53 6.81
CA GLN A 65 18.58 2.28 5.83
C GLN A 65 18.18 2.29 4.34
N GLY A 66 17.17 3.09 3.98
CA GLY A 66 16.67 3.18 2.60
C GLY A 66 15.74 2.04 2.17
N THR A 67 15.23 1.25 3.12
CA THR A 67 14.28 0.17 2.88
C THR A 67 12.88 0.55 3.37
N TYR A 68 11.87 0.14 2.63
CA TYR A 68 10.46 0.38 2.96
C TYR A 68 9.67 -0.93 3.03
N ASP A 69 8.65 -0.95 3.89
CA ASP A 69 7.78 -2.09 4.13
C ASP A 69 6.63 -2.14 3.11
N VAL A 70 6.95 -2.58 1.90
CA VAL A 70 5.97 -2.75 0.82
C VAL A 70 4.95 -3.84 1.14
N ASP A 71 5.36 -4.88 1.88
CA ASP A 71 4.46 -5.96 2.28
C ASP A 71 3.39 -5.43 3.23
N ARG A 72 3.77 -4.61 4.23
CA ARG A 72 2.80 -3.94 5.10
C ARG A 72 1.88 -3.01 4.31
N ALA A 73 2.40 -2.18 3.41
CA ALA A 73 1.55 -1.29 2.59
C ALA A 73 0.51 -2.08 1.77
N THR A 74 0.93 -3.22 1.22
CA THR A 74 0.05 -4.14 0.48
C THR A 74 -0.97 -4.79 1.40
N MET A 75 -0.56 -5.24 2.60
CA MET A 75 -1.47 -5.84 3.57
C MET A 75 -2.50 -4.85 4.09
N ASP A 76 -2.11 -3.60 4.36
CA ASP A 76 -3.00 -2.52 4.76
C ASP A 76 -4.04 -2.25 3.66
N LEU A 77 -3.66 -2.29 2.37
CA LEU A 77 -4.62 -2.23 1.27
C LEU A 77 -5.56 -3.46 1.22
N LEU A 78 -5.02 -4.66 1.33
CA LEU A 78 -5.80 -5.91 1.21
C LEU A 78 -6.74 -6.16 2.37
N THR A 79 -6.45 -5.59 3.54
CA THR A 79 -7.27 -5.72 4.75
C THR A 79 -8.23 -4.55 4.94
N TRP A 80 -8.14 -3.51 4.12
CA TRP A 80 -9.10 -2.42 4.11
C TRP A 80 -10.50 -2.93 3.74
N PRO A 81 -11.55 -2.68 4.55
CA PRO A 81 -12.83 -3.39 4.42
C PRO A 81 -13.48 -3.39 3.03
N PRO A 82 -13.47 -2.29 2.24
CA PRO A 82 -14.01 -2.29 0.88
C PRO A 82 -13.26 -3.26 -0.05
N ILE A 83 -11.92 -3.28 0.02
CA ILE A 83 -11.07 -4.15 -0.81
C ILE A 83 -11.15 -5.58 -0.34
N ALA A 84 -11.03 -5.84 0.96
CA ALA A 84 -11.12 -7.17 1.55
C ALA A 84 -12.44 -7.86 1.18
N ARG A 85 -13.57 -7.13 1.26
CA ARG A 85 -14.88 -7.62 0.85
C ARG A 85 -14.89 -7.97 -0.64
N ARG A 86 -14.34 -7.10 -1.48
CA ARG A 86 -14.32 -7.32 -2.93
C ARG A 86 -13.49 -8.56 -3.32
N VAL A 87 -12.34 -8.75 -2.67
CA VAL A 87 -11.50 -9.94 -2.86
C VAL A 87 -12.28 -11.21 -2.51
N PHE A 88 -12.96 -11.22 -1.36
CA PHE A 88 -13.76 -12.36 -0.93
C PHE A 88 -14.89 -12.70 -1.91
N GLU A 89 -15.64 -11.70 -2.39
CA GLU A 89 -16.68 -11.89 -3.41
C GLU A 89 -16.15 -12.52 -4.69
N LEU A 90 -15.00 -12.03 -5.19
CA LEU A 90 -14.38 -12.54 -6.41
C LEU A 90 -13.92 -13.99 -6.25
N GLN A 91 -13.36 -14.35 -5.09
CA GLN A 91 -12.96 -15.72 -4.78
C GLN A 91 -14.17 -16.68 -4.77
N GLN A 92 -15.32 -16.24 -4.24
CA GLN A 92 -16.55 -17.04 -4.27
C GLN A 92 -17.13 -17.23 -5.67
N CYS A 93 -16.99 -16.23 -6.55
CA CYS A 93 -17.42 -16.34 -7.94
C CYS A 93 -16.54 -17.29 -8.77
N LEU A 94 -15.24 -17.33 -8.51
CA LEU A 94 -14.28 -18.20 -9.21
C LEU A 94 -14.33 -19.66 -8.75
N ALA A 95 -14.86 -19.93 -7.55
CA ALA A 95 -15.01 -21.28 -7.00
C ALA A 95 -16.29 -22.01 -7.45
N LYS A 96 -17.11 -21.38 -8.30
CA LYS A 96 -18.31 -21.96 -8.91
C LYS A 96 -18.05 -22.34 -10.36
#